data_AF-A0A6J5ZTT1-F1
#
_entry.id   AF-A0A6J5ZTT1-F1
#
_cell.length_a   1.000
_cell.length_b   1.000
_cell.length_c   1.000
_cell.angle_alpha   90.00
_cell.angle_beta   90.00
_cell.angle_gamma   90.00
#
_symmetry.space_group_name_H-M   'P 1'
#
loop_
_entity.id
_entity.type
_entity.pdbx_description
1 polymer ?
#
loop_
_entity_poly.entity_id
_entity_poly.type
_entity_poly.pdbx_seq_one_letter_code
_entity_poly.pdbx_strand_id
1 'polypeptide(L)' 'MSEVASQRLGPIGRMMLFARQVVGELRKVVWPTRQQLGTYTLVVIVFVTVLAVLVSAFDFGFARLVLLVFG' A
#
# COMPACT_ATOMS: atom_id res chain seq x y z
N MET A 1 25.82 -18.92 43.26
CA MET A 1 25.95 -17.88 42.22
C MET A 1 26.64 -18.54 41.03
N SER A 2 25.91 -19.33 40.26
CA SER A 2 26.47 -20.17 39.19
C SER A 2 25.72 -19.95 37.89
N GLU A 3 26.50 -19.62 36.86
CA GLU A 3 26.28 -19.97 35.47
C GLU A 3 25.02 -19.43 34.78
N VAL A 4 25.06 -18.15 34.42
CA VAL A 4 24.47 -17.76 33.13
C VAL A 4 25.57 -17.93 32.08
N ALA A 5 25.80 -19.17 31.68
CA ALA A 5 26.65 -19.48 30.53
C ALA A 5 26.05 -18.77 29.31
N SER A 6 26.70 -17.68 28.89
CA SER A 6 26.38 -16.95 27.67
C SER A 6 26.69 -17.82 26.47
N GLN A 7 25.78 -18.74 26.15
CA GLN A 7 25.81 -19.53 24.92
C GLN A 7 25.63 -18.56 23.76
N ARG A 8 26.75 -18.11 23.17
CA ARG A 8 26.74 -17.24 21.99
C ARG A 8 26.08 -18.02 20.86
N LEU A 9 24.79 -17.75 20.60
CA LEU A 9 24.09 -18.33 19.47
C LEU A 9 24.93 -18.08 18.21
N GLY A 10 25.26 -19.17 17.49
CA GLY A 10 25.98 -19.10 16.22
C GLY A 10 25.27 -18.20 15.20
N PRO A 11 25.89 -17.86 14.06
CA PRO A 11 25.31 -16.96 13.05
C PRO A 11 23.89 -17.37 12.63
N ILE A 12 23.61 -18.68 12.56
CA ILE A 12 22.28 -19.23 12.26
C ILE A 12 21.28 -18.98 13.39
N GLY A 13 21.70 -19.12 14.66
CA GLY A 13 20.84 -18.85 15.82
C GLY A 13 20.46 -17.38 15.95
N ARG A 14 21.34 -16.45 15.54
CA ARG A 14 21.01 -15.02 15.45
C ARG A 14 19.97 -14.71 14.37
N MET A 15 20.07 -15.33 13.19
CA MET A 15 19.05 -15.16 12.13
C MET A 15 17.69 -15.70 12.56
N MET A 16 17.66 -16.85 13.26
CA MET A 16 16.42 -17.42 13.76
C MET A 16 15.77 -16.55 14.84
N LEU A 17 16.56 -15.94 15.73
CA LEU A 17 16.06 -14.96 16.70
C LEU A 17 15.49 -13.71 16.02
N PHE A 18 16.18 -13.18 15.00
CA PHE A 18 15.71 -12.04 14.21
C PHE A 18 14.38 -12.33 13.52
N ALA A 19 14.24 -13.48 12.85
CA ALA A 19 12.98 -13.87 12.21
C ALA A 19 11.83 -13.96 13.23
N ARG A 20 12.12 -14.50 14.42
CA ARG A 20 11.16 -14.59 15.53
C ARG A 20 10.73 -13.21 16.05
N GLN A 21 11.66 -12.25 16.11
CA GLN A 21 11.38 -10.86 16.46
C GLN A 21 10.53 -10.16 15.38
N VAL A 22 10.86 -10.33 14.11
CA VAL A 22 10.09 -9.77 12.97
C VAL A 22 8.65 -10.27 12.99
N VAL A 23 8.42 -11.57 13.19
CA VAL A 23 7.07 -12.13 13.32
C VAL A 23 6.32 -11.56 14.53
N GLY A 24 7.04 -11.29 15.63
CA GLY A 24 6.49 -10.62 16.81
C GLY A 24 6.03 -9.19 16.54
N GLU A 25 6.78 -8.42 15.75
CA GLU A 25 6.42 -7.05 15.36
C GLU A 25 5.34 -7.02 14.28
N LEU A 26 5.36 -7.94 13.31
CA LEU A 26 4.32 -8.04 12.29
C LEU A 26 2.94 -8.36 12.87
N ARG A 27 2.88 -9.03 14.03
CA ARG A 27 1.64 -9.24 14.78
C ARG A 27 1.08 -7.96 15.43
N LYS A 28 1.91 -6.94 15.63
CA LYS A 28 1.48 -5.62 16.13
C LYS A 28 0.93 -4.72 15.04
N VAL A 29 1.14 -5.07 13.77
CA VAL A 29 0.44 -4.41 12.67
C VAL A 29 -1.03 -4.72 12.82
N VAL A 30 -1.79 -3.69 13.21
CA VAL A 30 -3.24 -3.77 13.33
C VAL A 30 -3.80 -3.90 11.92
N TRP A 31 -4.19 -5.12 11.55
CA TRP A 31 -4.77 -5.35 10.24
C TRP A 31 -6.14 -4.67 10.18
N PRO A 32 -6.33 -3.76 9.22
CA PRO A 32 -7.57 -3.01 9.11
C PRO A 32 -8.74 -3.94 8.85
N THR A 33 -9.92 -3.58 9.36
CA THR A 33 -11.13 -4.38 9.15
C THR A 33 -11.54 -4.36 7.68
N ARG A 34 -12.21 -5.42 7.21
CA ARG A 34 -12.67 -5.51 5.81
C ARG A 34 -13.50 -4.30 5.36
N GLN A 35 -14.23 -3.67 6.28
CA GLN A 35 -15.01 -2.45 6.02
C GLN A 35 -14.14 -1.22 5.77
N GLN A 36 -13.03 -1.06 6.50
CA GLN A 36 -12.08 0.04 6.27
C GLN A 36 -11.43 -0.08 4.88
N LEU A 37 -11.00 -1.29 4.51
CA LEU A 37 -10.41 -1.56 3.19
C LEU A 37 -11.39 -1.26 2.04
N GLY A 38 -12.65 -1.64 2.20
CA GLY A 38 -13.70 -1.34 1.23
C GLY A 38 -13.94 0.16 1.09
N THR A 39 -14.02 0.88 2.21
CA THR A 39 -14.25 2.34 2.22
C THR A 39 -13.11 3.08 1.52
N TYR A 40 -11.85 2.75 1.83
CA TYR A 40 -10.71 3.41 1.19
C TYR A 40 -10.63 3.11 -0.31
N THR A 41 -10.87 1.86 -0.71
CA THR A 41 -10.92 1.49 -2.13
C THR A 41 -12.05 2.22 -2.86
N LEU A 42 -13.23 2.33 -2.25
CA LEU A 42 -14.38 3.05 -2.82
C LEU A 42 -14.05 4.52 -3.05
N VAL A 43 -13.46 5.20 -2.05
CA VAL A 43 -13.06 6.61 -2.18
C VAL A 43 -12.10 6.81 -3.35
N VAL A 44 -11.11 5.93 -3.50
CA VAL A 44 -10.15 5.97 -4.62
C VAL A 44 -10.86 5.77 -5.96
N ILE A 45 -11.78 4.81 -6.06
CA ILE A 45 -12.54 4.56 -7.30
C ILE A 45 -13.35 5.80 -7.68
N VAL A 46 -14.12 6.35 -6.74
CA VAL A 46 -14.94 7.56 -7.00
C VAL A 46 -14.06 8.72 -7.46
N PHE A 47 -12.93 8.95 -6.78
CA PHE A 47 -12.01 10.02 -7.12
C PHE A 47 -11.42 9.85 -8.54
N VAL A 48 -10.92 8.66 -8.88
CA VAL A 48 -10.36 8.36 -10.20
C VAL A 48 -11.43 8.49 -11.29
N THR A 49 -12.66 8.03 -11.04
CA THR A 49 -13.76 8.16 -12.00
C THR A 49 -14.09 9.63 -12.29
N VAL A 50 -14.13 10.50 -11.27
CA VAL A 50 -14.38 11.94 -11.48
C VAL A 50 -13.29 12.56 -12.35
N LEU A 51 -12.02 12.28 -12.09
CA LEU A 51 -10.91 12.78 -12.90
C LEU A 51 -10.98 12.24 -14.33
N ALA A 52 -11.28 10.96 -14.51
CA ALA A 52 -11.41 10.36 -15.84
C ALA A 52 -12.52 11.01 -16.66
N VAL A 53 -13.68 11.29 -16.04
CA VAL A 53 -14.79 12.00 -16.69
C VAL A 53 -14.38 13.42 -17.08
N LEU A 54 -13.73 14.15 -16.18
CA LEU A 54 -13.29 15.51 -16.44
C LEU A 54 -12.28 15.54 -17.60
N VAL A 55 -11.23 14.72 -17.55
CA VAL A 55 -10.22 14.63 -18.59
C VAL A 55 -10.85 14.23 -19.93
N SER A 56 -11.71 13.20 -19.93
CA SER A 56 -12.41 12.78 -21.15
C SER A 56 -13.29 13.87 -21.74
N ALA A 57 -13.96 14.68 -20.91
CA ALA A 57 -14.73 15.83 -21.38
C ALA A 57 -13.84 16.90 -22.03
N PHE A 58 -12.69 17.19 -21.42
CA PHE A 58 -11.70 18.09 -22.01
C PHE A 58 -11.14 17.55 -23.32
N ASP A 59 -10.73 16.28 -23.37
CA ASP A 59 -10.24 15.63 -24.59
C ASP A 59 -11.25 15.74 -25.74
N PHE A 60 -12.54 15.47 -25.45
CA PHE A 60 -13.60 15.60 -26.44
C PHE A 60 -13.83 17.05 -26.87
N GLY A 61 -13.81 17.98 -25.92
CA GLY A 61 -13.93 19.41 -26.18
C GLY A 61 -12.80 19.92 -27.07
N PHE A 62 -11.55 19.60 -26.75
CA PHE A 62 -10.38 19.96 -27.53
C PHE A 62 -10.39 19.29 -28.91
N ALA A 63 -10.74 18.01 -29.02
CA ALA A 63 -10.84 17.32 -30.30
C ALA A 63 -11.83 18.04 -31.25
N ARG A 64 -13.00 18.45 -30.74
CA ARG A 64 -13.99 19.21 -31.51
C ARG A 64 -13.48 20.60 -31.91
N LEU A 65 -12.77 21.28 -31.00
CA LEU A 65 -12.23 22.63 -31.24
C LEU A 65 -11.12 22.60 -32.30
N VAL A 66 -10.22 21.62 -32.23
CA VAL A 66 -9.15 21.42 -33.22
C VAL A 66 -9.74 21.11 -34.59
N LEU A 67 -10.76 20.24 -34.68
CA LEU A 67 -11.44 19.95 -35.94
C LEU A 67 -12.14 21.18 -36.55
N LEU A 68 -12.63 22.12 -35.72
CA LEU A 68 -13.24 23.36 -36.19
C LEU A 68 -12.21 24.41 -36.66
N VAL A 69 -11.02 24.41 -36.07
CA VAL A 69 -9.98 25.41 -36.36
C VAL A 69 -9.07 24.97 -37.50
N PHE A 70 -8.78 23.67 -37.61
CA PHE A 70 -7.83 23.11 -38.58
C PHE A 70 -8.47 22.19 -39.64
N GLY A 71 -9.76 21.85 -39.49
CA GLY A 71 -10.55 21.15 -40.51
C GLY A 71 -11.29 22.13 -41.39
#